data_AF-A0A1V5KZP1-F1
#
_entry.id   AF-A0A1V5KZP1-F1
#
_cell.length_a   1.000
_cell.length_b   1.000
_cell.length_c   1.000
_cell.angle_alpha   90.00
_cell.angle_beta   90.00
_cell.angle_gamma   90.00
#
_symmetry.space_group_name_H-M   'P 1'
#
loop_
_entity.id
_entity.type
_entity.pdbx_description
1 polymer ?
#
loop_
_entity_poly.entity_id
_entity_poly.type
_entity_poly.pdbx_seq_one_letter_code
_entity_poly.pdbx_strand_id
1 'polypeptide(L)'
;MLTLVRAWASAGQPVPDDVPILGSFETWCRMCGGILAVAGVPGFLANVEELWENSAPDEAEWEGFLATLWAVYRDAPFSAQALASAMNSATEDLPMDADAPTTRDLRDAAPGDLCDGAGRITARSVGYAMREHTGTRYGIEGFHVARAGQARDRAKTLLWTIARDR
;
A
#
# COMPACT_ATOMS: atom_id res chain seq x y z
N MET A 1 20.68 23.40 -20.33
CA MET A 1 21.13 22.00 -20.26
C MET A 1 19.90 21.10 -20.32
N LEU A 2 19.73 20.31 -21.39
CA LEU A 2 18.66 19.32 -21.60
C LEU A 2 19.18 18.14 -22.48
N THR A 3 20.49 17.92 -22.52
CA THR A 3 21.14 17.08 -23.54
C THR A 3 20.67 15.63 -23.48
N LEU A 4 20.56 15.06 -22.27
CA LEU A 4 20.11 13.67 -22.07
C LEU A 4 18.63 13.47 -22.46
N VAL A 5 17.76 14.39 -22.04
CA VAL A 5 16.33 14.34 -22.39
C VAL A 5 16.11 14.49 -23.90
N ARG A 6 16.88 15.38 -24.56
CA ARG A 6 16.81 15.54 -26.02
C ARG A 6 17.33 14.32 -26.77
N ALA A 7 18.41 13.71 -26.29
CA ALA A 7 18.94 12.47 -26.85
C ALA A 7 17.90 11.34 -26.75
N TRP A 8 17.29 11.17 -25.57
CA TRP A 8 16.22 10.21 -25.35
C TRP A 8 14.99 10.47 -26.24
N ALA A 9 14.56 11.73 -26.35
CA ALA A 9 13.45 12.09 -27.24
C ALA A 9 13.79 11.82 -28.72
N SER A 10 15.01 12.11 -29.17
CA SER A 10 15.45 11.82 -30.53
C SER A 10 15.59 10.33 -30.84
N ALA A 11 15.81 9.51 -29.80
CA ALA A 11 15.85 8.05 -29.90
C ALA A 11 14.45 7.40 -29.90
N GLY A 12 13.38 8.20 -29.87
CA GLY A 12 12.00 7.70 -29.88
C GLY A 12 11.42 7.42 -28.50
N GLN A 13 11.98 8.01 -27.44
CA GLN A 13 11.54 7.84 -26.05
C GLN A 13 11.46 6.36 -25.61
N PRO A 14 12.51 5.55 -25.86
CA PRO A 14 12.48 4.13 -25.51
C PRO A 14 12.36 3.98 -23.98
N VAL A 15 11.59 2.98 -23.56
CA VAL A 15 11.46 2.55 -22.16
C VAL A 15 11.96 1.10 -22.09
N PRO A 16 13.00 0.80 -21.31
CA PRO A 16 13.46 -0.58 -21.11
C PRO A 16 12.38 -1.43 -20.45
N ASP A 17 12.30 -2.70 -20.82
CA ASP A 17 11.29 -3.64 -20.30
C ASP A 17 11.54 -4.00 -18.82
N ASP A 18 12.77 -3.81 -18.33
CA ASP A 18 13.25 -4.20 -17.01
C ASP A 18 13.42 -3.02 -16.04
N VAL A 19 12.82 -1.85 -16.31
CA VAL A 19 12.89 -0.70 -15.41
C VAL A 19 12.21 -1.03 -14.07
N PRO A 20 12.94 -0.95 -12.93
CA PRO A 20 12.32 -1.11 -11.62
C PRO A 20 11.29 0.00 -11.36
N ILE A 21 10.13 -0.39 -10.82
CA ILE A 21 9.02 0.52 -10.53
C ILE A 21 9.01 0.85 -9.05
N LEU A 22 8.96 2.15 -8.73
CA LEU A 22 8.81 2.65 -7.37
C LEU A 22 7.36 3.10 -7.15
N GLY A 23 6.48 2.18 -6.74
CA GLY A 23 5.08 2.47 -6.41
C GLY A 23 4.39 3.43 -7.41
N SER A 24 3.84 4.54 -6.91
CA SER A 24 3.14 5.57 -7.72
C SER A 24 4.00 6.29 -8.75
N PHE A 25 5.32 6.15 -8.68
CA PHE A 25 6.23 6.88 -9.54
C PHE A 25 6.52 6.13 -10.85
N GLU A 26 5.71 5.13 -11.23
CA GLU A 26 5.84 4.36 -12.46
C GLU A 26 6.15 5.20 -13.71
N THR A 27 5.38 6.25 -13.97
CA THR A 27 5.60 7.12 -15.14
C THR A 27 6.96 7.84 -15.07
N TRP A 28 7.35 8.27 -13.87
CA TRP A 28 8.65 8.89 -13.62
C TRP A 28 9.80 7.87 -13.76
N CYS A 29 9.65 6.67 -13.20
CA CYS A 29 10.61 5.57 -13.31
C CYS A 29 10.84 5.22 -14.78
N ARG A 30 9.78 5.09 -15.59
CA ARG A 30 9.90 4.81 -17.03
C ARG A 30 10.65 5.91 -17.78
N MET A 31 10.33 7.18 -17.49
CA MET A 31 11.05 8.31 -18.12
C MET A 31 12.52 8.34 -17.73
N CYS A 32 12.82 8.28 -16.42
CA CYS A 32 14.19 8.33 -15.92
C CYS A 32 15.01 7.11 -16.36
N GLY A 33 14.43 5.91 -16.29
CA GLY A 33 15.04 4.67 -16.77
C GLY A 33 15.33 4.72 -18.27
N GLY A 34 14.39 5.20 -19.08
CA GLY A 34 14.60 5.40 -20.52
C GLY A 34 15.70 6.42 -20.85
N ILE A 35 15.72 7.55 -20.15
CA ILE A 35 16.76 8.58 -20.33
C ILE A 35 18.15 8.01 -19.99
N LEU A 36 18.26 7.30 -18.86
CA LEU A 36 19.53 6.74 -18.39
C LEU A 36 19.99 5.58 -19.27
N ALA A 37 19.07 4.76 -19.79
CA ALA A 37 19.38 3.69 -20.73
C ALA A 37 19.98 4.24 -22.04
N VAL A 38 19.39 5.30 -22.62
CA VAL A 38 19.96 5.98 -23.80
C VAL A 38 21.31 6.61 -23.50
N ALA A 39 21.51 7.06 -22.27
CA ALA A 39 22.80 7.60 -21.82
C ALA A 39 23.85 6.53 -21.51
N GLY A 40 23.50 5.24 -21.57
CA GLY A 40 24.39 4.12 -21.23
C GLY A 40 24.73 4.06 -19.74
N VAL A 41 23.88 4.60 -18.87
CA VAL A 41 24.06 4.55 -17.40
C VAL A 41 23.26 3.35 -16.87
N PRO A 42 23.91 2.25 -16.48
CA PRO A 42 23.23 1.09 -15.91
C PRO A 42 22.86 1.32 -14.44
N GLY A 43 22.04 0.42 -13.89
CA GLY A 43 21.80 0.34 -12.44
C GLY A 43 20.81 1.37 -11.89
N PHE A 44 19.95 1.96 -12.72
CA PHE A 44 18.85 2.81 -12.25
C PHE A 44 17.97 2.00 -11.28
N LEU A 45 17.83 2.49 -10.04
CA LEU A 45 17.08 1.82 -8.97
C LEU A 45 17.55 0.39 -8.66
N ALA A 46 18.82 0.05 -8.92
CA ALA A 46 19.34 -1.28 -8.60
C ALA A 46 19.38 -1.60 -7.09
N ASN A 47 19.39 -0.58 -6.24
CA ASN A 47 19.34 -0.70 -4.77
C ASN A 47 17.91 -0.56 -4.23
N VAL A 48 16.88 -0.59 -5.08
CA VAL A 48 15.50 -0.39 -4.62
C VAL A 48 15.07 -1.50 -3.67
N GLU A 49 15.49 -2.74 -3.92
CA GLU A 49 15.24 -3.87 -3.01
C GLU A 49 15.92 -3.63 -1.65
N GLU A 50 17.17 -3.20 -1.64
CA GLU A 50 17.90 -2.85 -0.40
C GLU A 50 17.26 -1.64 0.31
N LEU A 51 16.69 -0.69 -0.43
CA LEU A 51 15.95 0.43 0.16
C LEU A 51 14.68 -0.06 0.87
N TRP A 52 13.98 -1.05 0.30
CA TRP A 52 12.82 -1.69 0.91
C TRP A 52 13.21 -2.59 2.09
N GLU A 53 14.29 -3.36 1.98
CA GLU A 53 14.81 -4.19 3.08
C GLU A 53 15.26 -3.34 4.27
N ASN A 54 15.73 -2.11 4.01
CA ASN A 54 16.10 -1.12 5.03
C ASN A 54 14.97 -0.13 5.35
N SER A 55 13.74 -0.37 4.87
CA SER A 55 12.58 0.43 5.23
C SER A 55 12.40 0.48 6.74
N ALA A 56 11.79 1.57 7.22
CA ALA A 56 11.48 1.70 8.63
C ALA A 56 10.61 0.49 9.08
N PRO A 57 10.78 -0.03 10.31
CA PRO A 57 9.97 -1.13 10.82
C PRO A 57 8.46 -0.91 10.62
N ASP A 58 8.03 0.33 10.80
CA ASP A 58 6.66 0.78 10.60
C ASP A 58 6.16 0.53 9.15
N GLU A 59 6.98 0.75 8.12
CA GLU A 59 6.59 0.52 6.72
C GLU A 59 6.36 -0.97 6.42
N ALA A 60 7.19 -1.86 6.95
CA ALA A 60 7.05 -3.30 6.78
C ALA A 60 5.82 -3.86 7.52
N GLU A 61 5.53 -3.35 8.73
CA GLU A 61 4.31 -3.71 9.46
C GLU A 61 3.04 -3.30 8.67
N TRP A 62 3.03 -2.09 8.10
CA TRP A 62 1.92 -1.62 7.27
C TRP A 62 1.74 -2.39 5.98
N GLU A 63 2.82 -2.81 5.32
CA GLU A 63 2.74 -3.66 4.13
C GLU A 63 2.01 -4.98 4.43
N GLY A 64 2.47 -5.72 5.46
CA GLY A 64 1.88 -7.00 5.84
C GLY A 64 0.43 -6.86 6.30
N PHE A 65 0.14 -5.79 7.05
CA PHE A 65 -1.22 -5.47 7.48
C PHE A 65 -2.16 -5.20 6.31
N LEU A 66 -1.75 -4.35 5.36
CA LEU A 66 -2.59 -3.99 4.22
C LEU A 66 -2.79 -5.16 3.24
N ALA A 67 -1.77 -6.01 3.06
CA ALA A 67 -1.91 -7.24 2.28
C ALA A 67 -2.96 -8.17 2.90
N THR A 68 -2.91 -8.37 4.22
CA THR A 68 -3.88 -9.17 4.97
C THR A 68 -5.28 -8.56 4.91
N LEU A 69 -5.38 -7.24 5.10
CA LEU A 69 -6.63 -6.50 5.05
C LEU A 69 -7.28 -6.56 3.66
N TRP A 70 -6.48 -6.46 2.59
CA TRP A 70 -6.95 -6.64 1.22
C TRP A 70 -7.42 -8.08 1.00
N ALA A 71 -6.70 -9.09 1.49
CA ALA A 71 -7.14 -10.47 1.32
C ALA A 71 -8.50 -10.76 2.01
N VAL A 72 -8.77 -10.14 3.16
CA VAL A 72 -10.03 -10.28 3.90
C VAL A 72 -11.18 -9.47 3.27
N TYR A 73 -10.98 -8.19 2.97
CA TYR A 73 -12.05 -7.28 2.52
C TYR A 73 -12.12 -7.08 1.01
N ARG A 74 -11.03 -7.35 0.29
CA ARG A 74 -10.87 -7.08 -1.15
C ARG A 74 -11.27 -5.64 -1.45
N ASP A 75 -12.11 -5.43 -2.46
CA ASP A 75 -12.59 -4.11 -2.86
C ASP A 75 -13.78 -3.61 -2.00
N ALA A 76 -14.24 -4.40 -1.02
CA ALA A 76 -15.40 -4.05 -0.23
C ALA A 76 -15.09 -2.87 0.70
N PRO A 77 -15.87 -1.77 0.64
CA PRO A 77 -15.65 -0.64 1.51
C PRO A 77 -16.04 -0.98 2.96
N PHE A 78 -15.19 -0.59 3.90
CA PHE A 78 -15.44 -0.77 5.34
C PHE A 78 -15.35 0.55 6.10
N SER A 79 -15.98 0.61 7.25
CA SER A 79 -15.83 1.73 8.19
C SER A 79 -14.77 1.39 9.23
N ALA A 80 -14.13 2.42 9.80
CA ALA A 80 -13.18 2.22 10.91
C ALA A 80 -13.81 1.50 12.11
N GLN A 81 -15.12 1.72 12.35
CA GLN A 81 -15.85 0.99 13.39
C GLN A 81 -16.05 -0.48 13.05
N ALA A 82 -16.42 -0.80 11.80
CA ALA A 82 -16.59 -2.19 11.37
C ALA A 82 -15.28 -2.96 11.46
N LEU A 83 -14.18 -2.38 11.00
CA LEU A 83 -12.85 -2.98 11.08
C LEU A 83 -12.41 -3.21 12.53
N ALA A 84 -12.53 -2.17 13.39
CA ALA A 84 -12.19 -2.31 14.80
C ALA A 84 -13.06 -3.35 15.51
N SER A 85 -14.36 -3.42 15.20
CA SER A 85 -15.24 -4.45 15.74
C SER A 85 -14.78 -5.84 15.30
N ALA A 86 -14.55 -6.06 14.00
CA ALA A 86 -14.11 -7.35 13.46
C ALA A 86 -12.82 -7.85 14.15
N MET A 87 -11.78 -7.01 14.22
CA MET A 87 -10.50 -7.37 14.85
C MET A 87 -10.64 -7.70 16.35
N ASN A 88 -11.57 -7.05 17.05
CA ASN A 88 -11.80 -7.29 18.46
C ASN A 88 -12.71 -8.50 18.73
N SER A 89 -13.63 -8.80 17.81
CA SER A 89 -14.59 -9.90 17.97
C SER A 89 -14.06 -11.26 17.54
N ALA A 90 -12.85 -11.32 16.96
CA ALA A 90 -12.06 -12.51 16.57
C ALA A 90 -12.83 -13.81 16.76
N THR A 91 -13.85 -13.99 15.92
CA THR A 91 -14.67 -15.20 15.95
C THR A 91 -13.81 -16.28 15.31
N GLU A 92 -13.90 -17.50 15.82
CA GLU A 92 -13.32 -18.69 15.18
C GLU A 92 -14.07 -18.96 13.86
N ASP A 93 -14.03 -18.01 12.93
CA ASP A 93 -14.46 -18.20 11.56
C ASP A 93 -13.40 -19.09 10.95
N LEU A 94 -13.64 -20.41 11.00
CA LEU A 94 -12.88 -21.38 10.21
C LEU A 94 -13.04 -20.97 8.75
N PRO A 95 -11.98 -20.48 8.10
CA PRO A 95 -12.11 -19.99 6.74
C PRO A 95 -12.52 -21.17 5.85
N MET A 96 -13.42 -20.90 4.89
CA MET A 96 -13.89 -21.92 3.95
C MET A 96 -12.74 -22.49 3.10
N ASP A 97 -11.67 -21.69 2.94
CA ASP A 97 -10.36 -22.07 2.41
C ASP A 97 -9.33 -22.00 3.54
N ALA A 98 -8.65 -23.12 3.84
CA ALA A 98 -7.70 -23.20 4.96
C ALA A 98 -6.51 -22.23 4.87
N ASP A 99 -6.20 -21.73 3.67
CA ASP A 99 -5.11 -20.80 3.39
C ASP A 99 -5.55 -19.32 3.35
N ALA A 100 -6.86 -19.03 3.48
CA ALA A 100 -7.34 -17.66 3.46
C ALA A 100 -7.09 -16.98 4.82
N PRO A 101 -6.54 -15.75 4.83
CA PRO A 101 -6.29 -15.03 6.07
C PRO A 101 -7.60 -14.71 6.78
N THR A 102 -7.58 -14.87 8.09
CA THR A 102 -8.71 -14.67 8.98
C THR A 102 -8.66 -13.30 9.65
N THR A 103 -9.75 -12.93 10.30
CA THR A 103 -9.81 -11.72 11.13
C THR A 103 -8.80 -11.76 12.30
N ARG A 104 -8.34 -12.96 12.68
CA ARG A 104 -7.26 -13.13 13.67
C ARG A 104 -5.91 -12.75 13.08
N ASP A 105 -5.59 -13.22 11.88
CA ASP A 105 -4.33 -12.87 11.19
C ASP A 105 -4.25 -11.36 10.98
N LEU A 106 -5.39 -10.73 10.66
CA LEU A 106 -5.50 -9.28 10.55
C LEU A 106 -5.20 -8.55 11.87
N ARG A 107 -5.60 -9.13 13.00
CA ARG A 107 -5.32 -8.57 14.33
C ARG A 107 -3.85 -8.76 14.72
N ASP A 108 -3.28 -9.92 14.42
CA ASP A 108 -1.90 -10.26 14.75
C ASP A 108 -0.91 -9.46 13.88
N ALA A 109 -1.30 -9.11 12.65
CA ALA A 109 -0.56 -8.21 11.76
C ALA A 109 -0.80 -6.72 12.01
N ALA A 110 -1.53 -6.33 13.07
CA ALA A 110 -1.86 -4.92 13.32
C ALA A 110 -0.59 -4.10 13.67
N PRO A 111 -0.28 -3.02 12.93
CA PRO A 111 0.88 -2.19 13.21
C PRO A 111 0.70 -1.40 14.51
N GLY A 112 1.80 -1.05 15.16
CA GLY A 112 1.79 -0.41 16.48
C GLY A 112 1.00 0.90 16.54
N ASP A 113 1.07 1.70 15.47
CA ASP A 113 0.37 2.98 15.31
C ASP A 113 -1.14 2.85 14.99
N LEU A 114 -1.62 1.64 14.67
CA LEU A 114 -3.05 1.34 14.55
C LEU A 114 -3.75 1.32 15.92
N CYS A 115 -2.98 1.03 16.97
CA CYS A 115 -3.47 0.98 18.34
C CYS A 115 -3.58 2.39 18.96
N ASP A 116 -4.51 2.56 19.90
CA ASP A 116 -4.51 3.77 20.73
C ASP A 116 -3.34 3.78 21.73
N GLY A 117 -3.17 4.88 22.47
CA GLY A 117 -2.10 5.00 23.47
C GLY A 117 -2.17 4.00 24.64
N ALA A 118 -3.22 3.18 24.72
CA ALA A 118 -3.36 2.07 25.65
C ALA A 118 -3.17 0.69 24.99
N GLY A 119 -2.73 0.65 23.73
CA GLY A 119 -2.52 -0.59 22.97
C GLY A 119 -3.82 -1.23 22.46
N ARG A 120 -4.93 -0.48 22.38
CA ARG A 120 -6.23 -1.03 21.97
C ARG A 120 -6.59 -0.60 20.56
N ILE A 121 -7.15 -1.54 19.79
CA ILE A 121 -7.70 -1.24 18.46
C ILE A 121 -9.09 -0.63 18.65
N THR A 122 -9.22 0.65 18.36
CA THR A 122 -10.49 1.39 18.47
C THR A 122 -10.89 1.98 17.13
N ALA A 123 -12.18 2.26 16.93
CA ALA A 123 -12.65 2.94 15.73
C ALA A 123 -11.96 4.29 15.49
N ARG A 124 -11.52 4.96 16.57
CA ARG A 124 -10.82 6.24 16.51
C ARG A 124 -9.37 6.07 16.07
N SER A 125 -8.64 5.12 16.65
CA SER A 125 -7.23 4.87 16.28
C SER A 125 -7.12 4.37 14.85
N VAL A 126 -7.97 3.41 14.47
CA VAL A 126 -8.08 2.93 13.07
C VAL A 126 -8.42 4.08 12.12
N GLY A 127 -9.41 4.92 12.47
CA GLY A 127 -9.79 6.04 11.61
C GLY A 127 -8.71 7.12 11.48
N TYR A 128 -7.84 7.26 12.47
CA TYR A 128 -6.69 8.16 12.44
C TYR A 128 -5.58 7.58 11.55
N ALA A 129 -5.16 6.34 11.80
CA ALA A 129 -4.14 5.65 11.02
C ALA A 129 -4.50 5.54 9.52
N MET A 130 -5.76 5.20 9.21
CA MET A 130 -6.23 5.15 7.82
C MET A 130 -6.16 6.51 7.10
N ARG A 131 -6.31 7.62 7.84
CA ARG A 131 -6.15 8.98 7.28
C ARG A 131 -4.70 9.33 7.05
N GLU A 132 -3.82 8.94 7.97
CA GLU A 132 -2.39 9.20 7.90
C GLU A 132 -1.76 8.47 6.72
N HIS A 133 -2.15 7.21 6.50
CA HIS A 133 -1.63 6.36 5.42
C HIS A 133 -2.47 6.40 4.14
N THR A 134 -3.40 7.37 4.01
CA THR A 134 -4.20 7.52 2.78
C THR A 134 -3.29 7.87 1.59
N GLY A 135 -3.27 7.00 0.58
CA GLY A 135 -2.51 7.21 -0.66
C GLY A 135 -1.02 6.86 -0.58
N THR A 136 -0.52 6.51 0.60
CA THR A 136 0.83 5.93 0.76
C THR A 136 0.81 4.49 0.28
N ARG A 137 1.80 4.11 -0.53
CA ARG A 137 1.93 2.78 -1.12
C ARG A 137 2.96 1.95 -0.39
N TYR A 138 2.58 0.72 -0.11
CA TYR A 138 3.40 -0.26 0.59
C TYR A 138 3.65 -1.46 -0.30
N GLY A 139 4.90 -1.93 -0.29
CA GLY A 139 5.33 -3.10 -1.02
C GLY A 139 5.32 -3.00 -2.55
N ILE A 140 5.75 -4.09 -3.17
CA ILE A 140 5.83 -4.25 -4.64
C ILE A 140 4.44 -4.31 -5.27
N GLU A 141 3.42 -4.79 -4.55
CA GLU A 141 2.03 -4.82 -5.01
C GLU A 141 1.34 -3.45 -4.93
N GLY A 142 1.97 -2.47 -4.28
CA GLY A 142 1.45 -1.10 -4.18
C GLY A 142 0.17 -1.01 -3.36
N PHE A 143 0.06 -1.78 -2.28
CA PHE A 143 -1.09 -1.71 -1.39
C PHE A 143 -1.20 -0.32 -0.78
N HIS A 144 -2.39 0.27 -0.83
CA HIS A 144 -2.62 1.59 -0.26
C HIS A 144 -4.05 1.78 0.21
N VAL A 145 -4.20 2.60 1.25
CA VAL A 145 -5.51 2.99 1.76
C VAL A 145 -6.12 4.07 0.87
N ALA A 146 -7.35 3.84 0.42
CA ALA A 146 -8.13 4.79 -0.37
C ALA A 146 -9.47 5.12 0.28
N ARG A 147 -10.00 6.31 -0.02
CA ARG A 147 -11.32 6.75 0.46
C ARG A 147 -12.41 6.25 -0.48
N ALA A 148 -13.31 5.41 0.03
CA ALA A 148 -14.45 4.88 -0.71
C ALA A 148 -15.72 5.77 -0.63
N GLY A 149 -15.68 6.84 0.18
CA GLY A 149 -16.76 7.82 0.28
C GLY A 149 -17.36 7.90 1.68
N GLN A 150 -18.67 8.16 1.77
CA GLN A 150 -19.41 8.27 3.02
C GLN A 150 -20.63 7.36 3.02
N ALA A 151 -20.88 6.69 4.15
CA ALA A 151 -22.08 5.89 4.33
C ALA A 151 -23.35 6.77 4.33
N ARG A 152 -24.38 6.33 3.62
CA ARG A 152 -25.67 7.06 3.49
C ARG A 152 -26.52 7.05 4.76
N ASP A 153 -26.34 6.08 5.66
CA ASP A 153 -27.36 5.70 6.65
C ASP A 153 -26.97 5.95 8.13
N ARG A 154 -25.70 6.25 8.41
CA ARG A 154 -25.24 6.68 9.76
C ARG A 154 -24.27 7.84 9.64
N ALA A 155 -24.71 9.01 10.12
CA ALA A 155 -23.90 10.18 10.46
C ALA A 155 -22.58 10.30 9.67
N LYS A 156 -22.64 10.56 8.35
CA LYS A 156 -21.48 10.86 7.47
C LYS A 156 -20.23 10.01 7.75
N THR A 157 -20.40 8.72 8.04
CA THR A 157 -19.26 7.85 8.40
C THR A 157 -18.37 7.65 7.18
N LEU A 158 -17.07 7.93 7.32
CA LEU A 158 -16.10 7.70 6.25
C LEU A 158 -15.93 6.21 5.98
N LEU A 159 -15.91 5.86 4.70
CA LEU A 159 -15.63 4.53 4.20
C LEU A 159 -14.25 4.48 3.57
N TRP A 160 -13.56 3.40 3.85
CA TRP A 160 -12.21 3.09 3.39
C TRP A 160 -12.25 1.85 2.51
N THR A 161 -11.33 1.77 1.57
CA THR A 161 -11.08 0.58 0.76
C THR A 161 -9.58 0.43 0.58
N ILE A 162 -9.10 -0.79 0.38
CA ILE A 162 -7.70 -1.05 0.08
C ILE A 162 -7.58 -1.29 -1.41
N ALA A 163 -6.73 -0.50 -2.06
CA ALA A 163 -6.41 -0.65 -3.47
C ALA A 163 -5.01 -1.24 -3.63
N ARG A 164 -4.80 -1.89 -4.77
CA ARG A 164 -3.51 -2.40 -5.24
C ARG A 164 -3.25 -1.90 -6.65
N ASP A 165 -2.00 -1.68 -7.01
CA ASP A 165 -1.63 -1.13 -8.32
C ASP A 165 -1.45 -2.24 -9.39
N ARG A 166 -1.57 -3.52 -9.02
CA ARG A 166 -1.32 -4.70 -9.89
C ARG A 166 -2.53 -5.59 -10.16
#